data_AF-A0A9C7Z8B0-F1
#
_entry.id   AF-A0A9C7Z8B0-F1
#
_cell.length_a   1.000
_cell.length_b   1.000
_cell.length_c   1.000
_cell.angle_alpha   90.00
_cell.angle_beta   90.00
_cell.angle_gamma   90.00
#
_symmetry.space_group_name_H-M   'P 1'
#
loop_
_entity.id
_entity.type
_entity.pdbx_description
1 polymer ?
#
loop_
_entity_poly.entity_id
_entity_poly.type
_entity_poly.pdbx_seq_one_letter_code
_entity_poly.pdbx_strand_id
1 'polypeptide(L)'
;MEGAITSADGLLELIARRGWTEALAQRFEDEYGTAIKRTIVLYLWRLGIVSRYFSPELLRNLSSRELELFENTLSDVWIAILGGLVRRYMLAAGAGRINRPFVAYLSGTIKKILITDAQHLGLLPRKSEAEMLLGLSSAKKIETQLRYVALLKFHFEGRVRELILARCPLANSKKDMLIYLS
;
A
#
# COMPACT_ATOMS: atom_id res chain seq x y z
N MET A 1 21.34 24.97 -8.71
CA MET A 1 20.52 24.58 -7.54
C MET A 1 19.24 25.37 -7.64
N GLU A 2 18.16 24.73 -8.06
CA GLU A 2 16.77 25.18 -7.90
C GLU A 2 15.91 24.14 -8.62
N GLY A 3 15.77 22.98 -7.98
CA GLY A 3 14.69 22.06 -8.31
C GLY A 3 13.46 22.59 -7.61
N ALA A 4 12.48 23.07 -8.37
CA ALA A 4 11.21 23.54 -7.85
C ALA A 4 10.65 22.53 -6.84
N ILE A 5 10.57 22.94 -5.57
CA ILE A 5 9.90 22.16 -4.52
C ILE A 5 8.42 22.20 -4.88
N THR A 6 7.95 21.10 -5.46
CA THR A 6 6.52 20.87 -5.69
C THR A 6 5.79 20.95 -4.33
N SER A 7 4.68 21.69 -4.28
CA SER A 7 3.97 22.10 -3.05
C SER A 7 3.77 20.99 -2.01
N ALA A 8 3.59 19.75 -2.48
CA ALA A 8 3.43 18.52 -1.71
C ALA A 8 4.63 18.18 -0.82
N ASP A 9 5.85 18.31 -1.34
CA ASP A 9 7.08 18.03 -0.59
C ASP A 9 7.32 19.10 0.48
N GLY A 10 6.92 20.35 0.19
CA GLY A 10 6.97 21.45 1.15
C GLY A 10 6.05 21.23 2.36
N LEU A 11 4.83 20.69 2.17
CA LEU A 11 3.93 20.39 3.27
C LEU A 11 4.49 19.28 4.18
N LEU A 12 4.97 18.19 3.59
CA LEU A 12 5.55 17.07 4.34
C LEU A 12 6.82 17.49 5.10
N GLU A 13 7.64 18.35 4.51
CA GLU A 13 8.80 18.93 5.18
C GLU A 13 8.41 19.82 6.36
N LEU A 14 7.39 20.67 6.20
CA LEU A 14 6.86 21.49 7.29
C LEU A 14 6.37 20.63 8.45
N ILE A 15 5.60 19.58 8.17
CA ILE A 15 5.13 18.62 9.18
C ILE A 15 6.31 17.91 9.85
N ALA A 16 7.30 17.45 9.08
CA ALA A 16 8.45 16.74 9.63
C ALA A 16 9.32 17.61 10.54
N ARG A 17 9.41 18.93 10.26
CA ARG A 17 10.21 19.89 11.04
C ARG A 17 9.47 20.45 12.24
N ARG A 18 8.19 20.83 12.07
CA ARG A 18 7.40 21.57 13.08
C ARG A 18 6.45 20.68 13.89
N GLY A 19 6.24 19.45 13.45
CA GLY A 19 5.21 18.56 14.01
C GLY A 19 3.82 18.87 13.48
N TRP A 20 2.84 18.18 14.04
CA TRP A 20 1.44 18.31 13.65
C TRP A 20 0.76 19.49 14.37
N THR A 21 -0.05 20.22 13.61
CA THR A 21 -1.02 21.20 14.10
C THR A 21 -2.32 21.00 13.35
N GLU A 22 -3.44 21.53 13.87
CA GLU A 22 -4.75 21.39 13.23
C GLU A 22 -4.74 21.90 11.77
N ALA A 23 -4.12 23.06 11.54
CA ALA A 23 -4.02 23.64 10.19
C ALA A 23 -3.17 22.78 9.25
N LEU A 24 -2.11 22.13 9.74
CA LEU A 24 -1.28 21.23 8.93
C LEU A 24 -1.98 19.89 8.68
N ALA A 25 -2.72 19.38 9.67
CA ALA A 25 -3.54 18.19 9.54
C ALA A 25 -4.62 18.38 8.49
N GLN A 26 -5.36 19.49 8.53
CA GLN A 26 -6.38 19.81 7.52
C GLN A 26 -5.78 19.89 6.12
N ARG A 27 -4.69 20.66 5.94
CA ARG A 27 -4.01 20.77 4.65
C ARG A 27 -3.52 19.43 4.13
N PHE A 28 -3.03 18.57 5.02
CA PHE A 28 -2.60 17.23 4.64
C PHE A 28 -3.78 16.36 4.23
N GLU A 29 -4.91 16.44 4.94
CA GLU A 29 -6.13 15.73 4.55
C GLU A 29 -6.64 16.20 3.19
N ASP A 30 -6.65 17.51 2.94
CA ASP A 30 -7.06 18.08 1.66
C ASP A 30 -6.18 17.58 0.51
N GLU A 31 -4.86 17.50 0.74
CA GLU A 31 -3.88 17.13 -0.29
C GLU A 31 -3.77 15.61 -0.50
N TYR A 32 -3.80 14.81 0.57
CA TYR A 32 -3.52 13.37 0.52
C TYR A 32 -4.72 12.48 0.86
N GLY A 33 -5.74 12.99 1.54
CA GLY A 33 -6.84 12.18 2.09
C GLY A 33 -7.58 11.37 1.03
N THR A 34 -7.90 11.99 -0.12
CA THR A 34 -8.54 11.28 -1.23
C THR A 34 -7.65 10.18 -1.82
N ALA A 35 -6.35 10.43 -1.97
CA ALA A 35 -5.41 9.44 -2.49
C ALA A 35 -5.23 8.25 -1.53
N ILE A 36 -5.20 8.52 -0.22
CA ILE A 36 -5.15 7.48 0.82
C ILE A 36 -6.42 6.62 0.76
N LYS A 37 -7.61 7.23 0.76
CA LYS A 37 -8.89 6.52 0.66
C LYS A 37 -8.96 5.65 -0.59
N ARG A 38 -8.55 6.17 -1.75
CA ARG A 38 -8.47 5.41 -3.01
C ARG A 38 -7.50 4.23 -2.93
N THR A 39 -6.38 4.39 -2.24
CA THR A 39 -5.39 3.32 -2.04
C THR A 39 -5.94 2.21 -1.16
N ILE A 40 -6.69 2.54 -0.10
CA ILE A 40 -7.38 1.55 0.72
C ILE A 40 -8.40 0.77 -0.13
N VAL A 41 -9.24 1.45 -0.90
CA VAL A 41 -10.23 0.79 -1.79
C VAL A 41 -9.56 -0.10 -2.83
N LEU A 42 -8.45 0.35 -3.41
CA LEU A 42 -7.65 -0.46 -4.33
C LEU A 42 -7.22 -1.77 -3.66
N TYR A 43 -6.77 -1.73 -2.41
CA TYR A 43 -6.33 -2.93 -1.72
C TYR A 43 -7.46 -3.81 -1.22
N LEU A 44 -8.60 -3.26 -0.82
CA LEU A 44 -9.82 -4.04 -0.56
C LEU A 44 -10.20 -4.88 -1.79
N TRP A 45 -10.16 -4.28 -2.97
CA TRP A 45 -10.44 -4.98 -4.23
C TRP A 45 -9.37 -6.03 -4.55
N ARG A 46 -8.08 -5.68 -4.43
CA ARG A 46 -6.98 -6.63 -4.69
C ARG A 46 -6.95 -7.83 -3.73
N LEU A 47 -7.44 -7.66 -2.51
CA LEU A 47 -7.61 -8.73 -1.53
C LEU A 47 -8.86 -9.58 -1.80
N GLY A 48 -9.71 -9.20 -2.75
CA GLY A 48 -10.98 -9.88 -3.04
C GLY A 48 -12.01 -9.72 -1.92
N ILE A 49 -11.84 -8.73 -1.04
CA ILE A 49 -12.80 -8.40 0.01
C ILE A 49 -14.04 -7.78 -0.64
N VAL A 50 -13.83 -6.87 -1.59
CA VAL A 50 -14.88 -6.34 -2.46
C VAL A 50 -14.74 -6.89 -3.87
N SER A 51 -15.88 -7.13 -4.53
CA SER A 51 -15.92 -7.75 -5.87
C SER A 51 -15.44 -6.84 -7.00
N ARG A 52 -15.60 -5.51 -6.83
CA ARG A 52 -15.21 -4.51 -7.84
C ARG A 52 -14.53 -3.32 -7.20
N TYR A 53 -13.61 -2.71 -7.94
CA TYR A 53 -13.09 -1.40 -7.60
C TYR A 53 -14.22 -0.36 -7.62
N PHE A 54 -14.21 0.56 -6.67
CA PHE A 54 -15.21 1.61 -6.55
C PHE A 54 -14.58 2.92 -6.05
N SER A 55 -15.32 4.01 -6.17
CA SER A 55 -14.86 5.32 -5.69
C SER A 55 -15.20 5.49 -4.20
N PRO A 56 -14.32 6.08 -3.36
CA PRO A 56 -14.57 6.23 -1.92
C PRO A 56 -15.87 6.96 -1.55
N GLU A 57 -16.47 7.73 -2.45
CA GLU A 57 -17.75 8.42 -2.25
C GLU A 57 -18.95 7.44 -2.23
N LEU A 58 -18.71 6.18 -2.61
CA LEU A 58 -19.70 5.10 -2.63
C LEU A 58 -19.55 4.12 -1.44
N LEU A 59 -18.81 4.48 -0.38
CA LEU A 59 -18.62 3.65 0.82
C LEU A 59 -19.93 3.18 1.46
N ARG A 60 -21.00 3.96 1.34
CA ARG A 60 -22.35 3.62 1.82
C ARG A 60 -22.94 2.33 1.22
N ASN A 61 -22.37 1.84 0.12
CA ASN A 61 -22.82 0.61 -0.55
C ASN A 61 -22.08 -0.64 -0.06
N LEU A 62 -21.11 -0.51 0.84
CA LEU A 62 -20.42 -1.62 1.46
C LEU A 62 -21.33 -2.33 2.48
N SER A 63 -21.12 -3.64 2.65
CA SER A 63 -21.68 -4.33 3.81
C SER A 63 -21.09 -3.76 5.11
N SER A 64 -21.80 -3.95 6.23
CA SER A 64 -21.38 -3.41 7.53
C SER A 64 -19.94 -3.80 7.91
N ARG A 65 -19.52 -5.04 7.60
CA ARG A 65 -18.15 -5.51 7.88
C ARG A 65 -17.09 -4.95 6.96
N GLU A 66 -17.41 -4.74 5.68
CA GLU A 66 -16.48 -4.11 4.72
C GLU A 66 -16.29 -2.63 5.05
N LEU A 67 -17.36 -1.96 5.48
CA LEU A 67 -17.32 -0.58 5.95
C LEU A 67 -16.49 -0.46 7.23
N GLU A 68 -16.75 -1.32 8.22
CA GLU A 68 -15.98 -1.38 9.46
C GLU A 68 -14.49 -1.61 9.20
N LEU A 69 -14.15 -2.53 8.28
CA LEU A 69 -12.75 -2.73 7.87
C LEU A 69 -12.15 -1.46 7.27
N PHE A 70 -12.87 -0.80 6.35
CA PHE A 70 -12.39 0.43 5.72
C PHE A 70 -12.13 1.52 6.76
N GLU A 71 -13.06 1.74 7.68
CA GLU A 71 -12.99 2.78 8.71
C GLU A 71 -11.84 2.51 9.70
N ASN A 72 -11.70 1.27 10.17
CA ASN A 72 -10.59 0.86 11.03
C ASN A 72 -9.25 1.08 10.34
N THR A 73 -9.10 0.64 9.10
CA THR A 73 -7.87 0.84 8.33
C THR A 73 -7.57 2.31 8.08
N LEU A 74 -8.57 3.13 7.77
CA LEU A 74 -8.36 4.56 7.59
C LEU A 74 -7.87 5.20 8.90
N SER A 75 -8.50 4.87 10.03
CA SER A 75 -8.11 5.34 11.36
C SER A 75 -6.66 4.94 11.70
N ASP A 76 -6.30 3.68 11.51
CA ASP A 76 -4.96 3.18 11.83
C ASP A 76 -3.88 3.77 10.90
N VAL A 77 -4.22 4.02 9.64
CA VAL A 77 -3.34 4.74 8.72
C VAL A 77 -3.10 6.17 9.21
N TRP A 78 -4.14 6.87 9.67
CA TRP A 78 -4.00 8.19 10.28
C TRP A 78 -3.12 8.15 11.53
N ILE A 79 -3.32 7.18 12.41
CA ILE A 79 -2.47 6.99 13.60
C ILE A 79 -1.02 6.78 13.18
N ALA A 80 -0.74 5.98 12.15
CA ALA A 80 0.63 5.76 11.67
C ALA A 80 1.26 7.04 11.11
N ILE A 81 0.49 7.83 10.35
CA ILE A 81 0.89 9.13 9.79
C ILE A 81 1.23 10.12 10.90
N LEU A 82 0.33 10.27 11.87
CA LEU A 82 0.48 11.16 13.03
C LEU A 82 1.64 10.68 13.93
N GLY A 83 1.82 9.38 14.08
CA GLY A 83 2.90 8.69 14.80
C GLY A 83 4.29 8.74 14.12
N GLY A 84 4.53 9.74 13.28
CA GLY A 84 5.85 10.06 12.75
C GLY A 84 6.22 9.36 11.44
N LEU A 85 5.28 8.76 10.71
CA LEU A 85 5.56 8.17 9.40
C LEU A 85 6.02 9.22 8.39
N VAL A 86 5.46 10.44 8.44
CA VAL A 86 5.91 11.57 7.60
C VAL A 86 7.38 11.90 7.87
N ARG A 87 7.78 12.02 9.15
CA ARG A 87 9.17 12.27 9.52
C ARG A 87 10.12 11.16 9.03
N ARG A 88 9.73 9.90 9.19
CA ARG A 88 10.53 8.76 8.70
C ARG A 88 10.69 8.78 7.18
N TYR A 89 9.63 9.10 6.45
CA TYR A 89 9.68 9.26 5.00
C TYR A 89 10.65 10.38 4.60
N MET A 90 10.52 11.57 5.20
CA MET A 90 11.38 12.71 4.86
C MET A 90 12.87 12.44 5.15
N LEU A 91 13.20 11.78 6.26
CA LEU A 91 14.58 11.39 6.56
C LEU A 91 15.14 10.40 5.53
N ALA A 92 14.35 9.41 5.12
CA ALA A 92 14.78 8.40 4.16
C ALA A 92 14.85 8.95 2.72
N ALA A 93 13.94 9.86 2.35
CA ALA A 93 13.98 10.58 1.09
C ALA A 93 15.18 11.53 1.00
N GLY A 94 15.43 12.32 2.05
CA GLY A 94 16.61 13.19 2.14
C GLY A 94 17.94 12.42 2.12
N ALA A 95 17.95 11.16 2.59
CA ALA A 95 19.10 10.27 2.49
C ALA A 95 19.20 9.49 1.16
N GLY A 96 18.32 9.77 0.17
CA GLY A 96 18.32 9.09 -1.14
C GLY A 96 17.89 7.62 -1.11
N ARG A 97 17.32 7.14 0.02
CA ARG A 97 16.86 5.74 0.17
C ARG A 97 15.47 5.53 -0.41
N ILE A 98 14.71 6.60 -0.60
CA ILE A 98 13.36 6.58 -1.14
C ILE A 98 13.28 7.60 -2.28
N ASN A 99 13.10 7.10 -3.50
CA ASN A 99 12.98 7.91 -4.71
C ASN A 99 11.56 7.85 -5.30
N ARG A 100 10.55 7.74 -4.44
CA ARG A 100 9.13 7.62 -4.83
C ARG A 100 8.26 8.57 -4.03
N PRO A 101 7.14 9.05 -4.59
CA PRO A 101 6.21 9.94 -3.89
C PRO A 101 5.68 9.33 -2.59
N PHE A 102 5.28 10.21 -1.66
CA PHE A 102 4.82 9.82 -0.33
C PHE A 102 3.69 8.78 -0.34
N VAL A 103 2.65 8.96 -1.16
CA VAL A 103 1.53 8.00 -1.25
C VAL A 103 2.01 6.61 -1.71
N ALA A 104 2.97 6.56 -2.64
CA ALA A 104 3.55 5.31 -3.12
C ALA A 104 4.41 4.62 -2.03
N TYR A 105 5.05 5.40 -1.16
CA TYR A 105 5.70 4.88 0.05
C TYR A 105 4.67 4.36 1.07
N LEU A 106 3.64 5.15 1.35
CA LEU A 106 2.57 4.86 2.31
C LEU A 106 1.77 3.60 1.94
N SER A 107 1.67 3.28 0.64
CA SER A 107 1.00 2.09 0.11
C SER A 107 1.40 0.79 0.83
N GLY A 108 2.69 0.65 1.18
CA GLY A 108 3.17 -0.52 1.93
C GLY A 108 2.64 -0.58 3.37
N THR A 109 2.53 0.58 4.03
CA THR A 109 1.94 0.68 5.37
C THR A 109 0.45 0.44 5.34
N ILE A 110 -0.29 1.04 4.40
CA ILE A 110 -1.73 0.82 4.21
C ILE A 110 -2.01 -0.67 4.04
N LYS A 111 -1.23 -1.34 3.18
CA LYS A 111 -1.34 -2.78 2.95
C LYS A 111 -1.18 -3.59 4.23
N LYS A 112 -0.16 -3.29 5.04
CA LYS A 112 0.09 -4.01 6.31
C LYS A 112 -1.05 -3.81 7.31
N ILE A 113 -1.50 -2.57 7.47
CA ILE A 113 -2.62 -2.22 8.36
C ILE A 113 -3.89 -2.94 7.92
N LEU A 114 -4.28 -2.82 6.65
CA LEU A 114 -5.49 -3.45 6.11
C LEU A 114 -5.52 -4.97 6.33
N ILE A 115 -4.39 -5.65 6.13
CA ILE A 115 -4.30 -7.10 6.41
C ILE A 115 -4.52 -7.36 7.90
N THR A 116 -3.91 -6.56 8.75
CA THR A 116 -3.98 -6.72 10.20
C THR A 116 -5.43 -6.53 10.66
N ASP A 117 -6.09 -5.46 10.24
CA ASP A 117 -7.49 -5.17 10.59
C ASP A 117 -8.45 -6.22 10.06
N ALA A 118 -8.26 -6.66 8.81
CA ALA A 118 -9.09 -7.70 8.22
C ALA A 118 -8.91 -9.03 8.97
N GLN A 119 -7.71 -9.30 9.51
CA GLN A 119 -7.48 -10.44 10.39
C GLN A 119 -8.12 -10.29 11.77
N HIS A 120 -8.10 -9.09 12.34
CA HIS A 120 -8.80 -8.79 13.61
C HIS A 120 -10.32 -8.95 13.47
N LEU A 121 -10.89 -8.55 12.33
CA LEU A 121 -12.32 -8.69 12.01
C LEU A 121 -12.71 -10.11 11.54
N GLY A 122 -11.75 -11.04 11.43
CA GLY A 122 -11.99 -12.41 10.96
C GLY A 122 -12.37 -12.51 9.48
N LEU A 123 -12.17 -11.44 8.71
CA LEU A 123 -12.37 -11.41 7.25
C LEU A 123 -11.23 -12.13 6.52
N LEU A 124 -10.03 -12.08 7.11
CA LEU A 124 -8.86 -12.83 6.67
C LEU A 124 -8.37 -13.75 7.79
N PRO A 125 -7.87 -14.95 7.47
CA PRO A 125 -7.30 -15.82 8.49
C PRO A 125 -5.96 -15.26 9.00
N ARG A 126 -5.74 -15.33 10.33
CA ARG A 126 -4.41 -15.17 10.93
C ARG A 126 -3.59 -16.43 10.68
N LYS A 127 -2.90 -16.45 9.55
CA LYS A 127 -2.11 -17.61 9.12
C LYS A 127 -0.74 -17.14 8.67
N SER A 128 0.29 -17.88 9.05
CA SER A 128 1.62 -17.81 8.46
C SER A 128 1.59 -18.19 6.97
N GLU A 129 2.62 -17.80 6.22
CA GLU A 129 2.78 -18.18 4.81
C GLU A 129 2.56 -19.69 4.57
N ALA A 130 3.13 -20.52 5.45
CA ALA A 130 2.97 -21.97 5.40
C ALA A 130 1.50 -22.41 5.61
N GLU A 131 0.81 -21.81 6.58
CA GLU A 131 -0.60 -22.12 6.86
C GLU A 131 -1.54 -21.61 5.77
N MET A 132 -1.17 -20.53 5.06
CA MET A 132 -1.92 -20.06 3.88
C MET A 132 -1.79 -21.04 2.71
N LEU A 133 -0.58 -21.55 2.45
CA LEU A 133 -0.33 -22.56 1.40
C LEU A 133 -1.02 -23.88 1.71
N LEU A 134 -0.92 -24.35 2.97
CA LEU A 134 -1.65 -25.53 3.45
C LEU A 134 -3.17 -25.31 3.41
N GLY A 135 -3.62 -24.09 3.71
CA GLY A 135 -5.02 -23.69 3.60
C GLY A 135 -5.53 -23.76 2.16
N LEU A 136 -4.74 -23.30 1.19
CA LEU A 136 -5.06 -23.42 -0.24
C LEU A 136 -5.14 -24.88 -0.68
N SER A 137 -4.13 -25.70 -0.34
CA SER A 137 -4.07 -27.10 -0.76
C SER A 137 -5.21 -27.94 -0.17
N SER A 138 -5.70 -27.56 1.01
CA SER A 138 -6.73 -28.29 1.73
C SER A 138 -8.15 -27.77 1.44
N ALA A 139 -8.29 -26.62 0.76
CA ALA A 139 -9.59 -26.03 0.49
C ALA A 139 -10.35 -26.83 -0.59
N LYS A 140 -11.55 -27.31 -0.24
CA LYS A 140 -12.42 -28.07 -1.16
C LYS A 140 -13.39 -27.20 -1.97
N LYS A 141 -13.68 -25.99 -1.50
CA LYS A 141 -14.58 -25.03 -2.16
C LYS A 141 -13.79 -24.01 -2.97
N ILE A 142 -14.22 -23.75 -4.20
CA ILE A 142 -13.55 -22.81 -5.11
C ILE A 142 -13.46 -21.39 -4.55
N GLU A 143 -14.51 -20.90 -3.88
CA GLU A 143 -14.53 -19.58 -3.26
C GLU A 143 -13.47 -19.45 -2.16
N THR A 144 -13.29 -20.52 -1.37
CA THR A 144 -12.26 -20.57 -0.32
C THR A 144 -10.86 -20.63 -0.93
N GLN A 145 -10.67 -21.41 -2.00
CA GLN A 145 -9.41 -21.44 -2.75
C GLN A 145 -9.07 -20.06 -3.32
N LEU A 146 -10.03 -19.37 -3.95
CA LEU A 146 -9.83 -18.03 -4.51
C LEU A 146 -9.44 -17.00 -3.44
N ARG A 147 -10.02 -17.09 -2.24
CA ARG A 147 -9.60 -16.25 -1.09
C ARG A 147 -8.15 -16.51 -0.70
N TYR A 148 -7.74 -17.78 -0.58
CA TYR A 148 -6.33 -18.10 -0.31
C TYR A 148 -5.41 -17.65 -1.44
N VAL A 149 -5.80 -17.81 -2.71
CA VAL A 149 -5.03 -17.35 -3.86
C VAL A 149 -4.87 -15.82 -3.84
N ALA A 150 -5.93 -15.07 -3.56
CA ALA A 150 -5.85 -13.61 -3.41
C ALA A 150 -4.90 -13.23 -2.27
N LEU A 151 -5.03 -13.91 -1.13
CA LEU A 151 -4.17 -13.73 0.04
C LEU A 151 -2.70 -13.98 -0.30
N LEU A 152 -2.40 -15.11 -0.96
CA LEU A 152 -1.06 -15.52 -1.34
C LEU A 152 -0.48 -14.59 -2.41
N LYS A 153 -1.22 -14.29 -3.47
CA LYS A 153 -0.80 -13.33 -4.50
C LYS A 153 -0.45 -11.99 -3.87
N PHE A 154 -1.24 -11.55 -2.91
CA PHE A 154 -1.04 -10.28 -2.25
C PHE A 154 0.12 -10.32 -1.25
N HIS A 155 0.24 -11.37 -0.42
CA HIS A 155 1.32 -11.51 0.55
C HIS A 155 2.68 -11.68 -0.14
N PHE A 156 2.71 -12.53 -1.17
CA PHE A 156 3.92 -12.83 -1.93
C PHE A 156 4.22 -11.83 -3.05
N GLU A 157 3.35 -10.87 -3.37
CA GLU A 157 3.55 -9.94 -4.51
C GLU A 157 4.93 -9.29 -4.48
N GLY A 158 5.35 -8.77 -3.32
CA GLY A 158 6.64 -8.10 -3.16
C GLY A 158 7.81 -9.08 -3.35
N ARG A 159 7.79 -10.19 -2.61
CA ARG A 159 8.84 -11.22 -2.66
C ARG A 159 8.97 -11.87 -4.04
N VAL A 160 7.85 -12.18 -4.69
CA VAL A 160 7.81 -12.74 -6.05
C VAL A 160 8.30 -11.72 -7.06
N ARG A 161 7.88 -10.45 -6.95
CA ARG A 161 8.39 -9.38 -7.81
C ARG A 161 9.90 -9.21 -7.64
N GLU A 162 10.40 -9.18 -6.41
CA GLU A 162 11.84 -9.09 -6.13
C GLU A 162 12.60 -10.32 -6.66
N LEU A 163 12.09 -11.53 -6.46
CA LEU A 163 12.69 -12.75 -7.01
C LEU A 163 12.69 -12.77 -8.54
N ILE A 164 11.62 -12.29 -9.18
CA ILE A 164 11.54 -12.14 -10.63
C ILE A 164 12.56 -11.10 -11.09
N LEU A 165 12.57 -9.90 -10.50
CA LEU A 165 13.49 -8.82 -10.86
C LEU A 165 14.96 -9.20 -10.61
N ALA A 166 15.26 -9.96 -9.57
CA ALA A 166 16.60 -10.47 -9.29
C ALA A 166 17.04 -11.57 -10.28
N ARG A 167 16.09 -12.25 -10.93
CA ARG A 167 16.35 -13.24 -11.98
C ARG A 167 16.28 -12.65 -13.39
N CYS A 168 15.67 -11.48 -13.55
CA CYS A 168 15.71 -10.75 -14.80
C CYS A 168 17.16 -10.29 -15.03
N PRO A 169 17.76 -10.57 -16.20
CA PRO A 169 19.07 -10.01 -16.51
C PRO A 169 18.96 -8.50 -16.42
N LEU A 170 19.77 -7.90 -15.56
CA LEU A 170 19.99 -6.45 -15.58
C LEU A 170 20.41 -6.14 -17.01
N ALA A 171 19.64 -5.31 -17.72
CA ALA A 171 20.02 -4.80 -19.03
C ALA A 171 21.23 -3.87 -18.86
N ASN A 172 22.38 -4.47 -18.59
CA ASN A 172 23.70 -3.86 -18.55
C ASN A 172 24.52 -4.51 -19.64
N SER A 173 24.18 -4.14 -20.87
CA SER A 173 25.08 -4.25 -22.00
C SER A 173 24.65 -3.24 -23.04
N LYS A 174 25.22 -2.02 -22.96
CA LYS A 174 25.38 -1.16 -24.15
C LYS A 174 26.17 -1.85 -25.27
N LYS A 175 26.61 -3.11 -25.09
CA LYS A 175 27.33 -3.93 -26.06
C LYS A 175 26.39 -4.75 -26.96
N ASP A 176 25.15 -5.04 -26.55
CA ASP A 176 24.26 -5.93 -27.33
C ASP A 176 23.34 -5.18 -28.31
N MET A 177 23.38 -3.85 -28.31
CA MET A 177 22.59 -3.01 -29.23
C MET A 177 23.27 -2.74 -30.58
N LEU A 178 24.45 -3.33 -30.82
CA LEU A 178 25.20 -3.18 -32.08
C LEU A 178 25.19 -4.44 -32.97
N ILE A 179 24.54 -5.53 -32.55
CA ILE A 179 24.51 -6.78 -33.34
C ILE A 179 23.23 -6.88 -34.21
N TYR A 180 22.28 -5.96 -34.05
CA TYR A 180 21.02 -5.95 -34.83
C TYR A 180 20.94 -4.84 -35.90
N LEU A 181 22.04 -4.14 -36.20
CA LEU A 181 22.09 -3.10 -37.25
C LEU A 181 23.36 -3.18 -38.13
N SER A 182 23.83 -4.38 -38.44
CA SER A 182 24.86 -4.63 -39.46
C SER A 182 24.52 -5.84 -40.30
#